data_AF-A0A1H8JUA8-F1
#
_entry.id   AF-A0A1H8JUA8-F1
#
_cell.length_a   1.000
_cell.length_b   1.000
_cell.length_c   1.000
_cell.angle_alpha   90.00
_cell.angle_beta   90.00
_cell.angle_gamma   90.00
#
_symmetry.space_group_name_H-M   'P 1'
#
loop_
_entity.id
_entity.type
_entity.pdbx_description
1 polymer ?
#
loop_
_entity_poly.entity_id
_entity_poly.type
_entity_poly.pdbx_seq_one_letter_code
_entity_poly.pdbx_strand_id
1 'polypeptide(L)'
;MKRIKIAAGLAAVLSFASCQTNAEYQSQLNANLDARLSAYHGTTLAEFIARTGLVPVNAYPVAGGKVFVIEGAPVYVTLPATQVTPGITRASACQLLIRAALTGPGGTADDWKIVGTSRSGPCNNLPV
;
A
#
# COMPACT_ATOMS: atom_id res chain seq x y z
N MET A 1 -10.80 -52.78 43.36
CA MET A 1 -11.30 -51.47 43.85
C MET A 1 -10.14 -50.64 44.40
N LYS A 2 -9.69 -49.59 43.69
CA LYS A 2 -9.17 -48.32 44.25
C LYS A 2 -8.90 -47.34 43.12
N ARG A 3 -9.52 -46.15 43.15
CA ARG A 3 -9.32 -45.05 42.21
C ARG A 3 -8.22 -44.13 42.73
N ILE A 4 -7.33 -43.65 41.85
CA ILE A 4 -6.50 -42.45 42.07
C ILE A 4 -6.65 -41.57 40.82
N LYS A 5 -7.09 -40.32 41.03
CA LYS A 5 -7.29 -39.26 40.04
C LYS A 5 -6.15 -38.24 40.19
N ILE A 6 -5.38 -37.94 39.14
CA ILE A 6 -4.64 -36.67 38.89
C ILE A 6 -4.32 -36.72 37.37
N ALA A 7 -4.89 -35.99 36.40
CA ALA A 7 -5.27 -34.59 36.27
C ALA A 7 -4.08 -33.61 36.41
N ALA A 8 -3.19 -33.55 35.43
CA ALA A 8 -2.39 -32.36 35.11
C ALA A 8 -1.49 -32.63 33.89
N GLY A 9 -1.69 -31.88 32.81
CA GLY A 9 -0.76 -31.90 31.67
C GLY A 9 -1.30 -31.29 30.38
N LEU A 10 -2.42 -30.56 30.42
CA LEU A 10 -3.12 -30.07 29.23
C LEU A 10 -3.35 -28.54 29.27
N ALA A 11 -2.46 -27.78 29.93
CA ALA A 11 -2.67 -26.34 30.12
C ALA A 11 -1.35 -25.54 30.21
N ALA A 12 -0.44 -25.69 29.25
CA ALA A 12 0.75 -24.84 29.16
C ALA A 12 1.03 -24.31 27.74
N VAL A 13 0.03 -24.29 26.86
CA VAL A 13 0.15 -23.70 25.52
C VAL A 13 -1.16 -22.98 25.25
N LEU A 14 -1.32 -21.73 25.70
CA LEU A 14 -2.43 -20.82 25.28
C LEU A 14 -2.32 -19.43 25.93
N SER A 15 -1.13 -18.81 25.92
CA SER A 15 -1.00 -17.41 26.40
C SER A 15 0.04 -16.59 25.66
N PHE A 16 0.14 -16.72 24.33
CA PHE A 16 0.63 -15.59 23.54
C PHE A 16 -0.55 -14.64 23.34
N ALA A 17 -0.82 -13.82 24.35
CA ALA A 17 -1.65 -12.65 24.20
C ALA A 17 -1.06 -11.83 23.04
N SER A 18 -1.80 -11.77 21.94
CA SER A 18 -1.45 -11.05 20.72
C SER A 18 -1.50 -9.55 20.95
N CYS A 19 -0.48 -8.99 21.61
CA CYS A 19 -0.11 -7.61 21.43
C CYS A 19 0.59 -7.51 20.06
N GLN A 20 -0.17 -7.48 18.96
CA GLN A 20 0.39 -7.00 17.70
C GLN A 20 0.83 -5.56 17.96
N THR A 21 2.13 -5.30 17.87
CA THR A 21 2.64 -3.94 17.95
C THR A 21 2.16 -3.18 16.73
N ASN A 22 2.05 -1.87 16.85
CA ASN A 22 1.68 -1.01 15.73
C ASN A 22 2.62 -1.21 14.52
N ALA A 23 3.88 -1.59 14.75
CA ALA A 23 4.84 -1.88 13.68
C ALA A 23 4.45 -3.12 12.86
N GLU A 24 4.05 -4.22 13.51
CA GLU A 24 3.59 -5.42 12.78
C GLU A 24 2.27 -5.18 12.04
N TYR A 25 1.37 -4.36 12.59
CA TYR A 25 0.13 -4.00 11.90
C TYR A 25 0.41 -3.21 10.62
N GLN A 26 1.28 -2.20 10.68
CA GLN A 26 1.64 -1.41 9.51
C GLN A 26 2.41 -2.25 8.47
N SER A 27 3.25 -3.19 8.89
CA SER A 27 3.97 -4.07 7.95
C SER A 27 3.01 -4.99 7.20
N GLN A 28 1.98 -5.52 7.85
CA GLN A 28 0.95 -6.34 7.21
C GLN A 28 0.13 -5.54 6.19
N LEU A 29 -0.29 -4.31 6.53
CA LEU A 29 -0.98 -3.43 5.59
C LEU A 29 -0.12 -3.12 4.36
N ASN A 30 1.16 -2.80 4.59
CA ASN A 30 2.11 -2.53 3.52
C ASN A 30 2.28 -3.75 2.60
N ALA A 31 2.50 -4.94 3.16
CA ALA A 31 2.67 -6.16 2.40
C ALA A 31 1.41 -6.52 1.59
N ASN A 32 0.22 -6.33 2.15
CA ASN A 32 -1.04 -6.56 1.42
C ASN A 32 -1.18 -5.62 0.22
N LEU A 33 -0.85 -4.34 0.41
CA LEU A 33 -0.94 -3.35 -0.66
C LEU A 33 0.11 -3.58 -1.74
N ASP A 34 1.33 -3.96 -1.36
CA ASP A 34 2.39 -4.33 -2.31
C ASP A 34 1.99 -5.57 -3.11
N ALA A 35 1.35 -6.56 -2.48
CA ALA A 35 0.83 -7.74 -3.18
C ALA A 35 -0.26 -7.37 -4.20
N ARG A 36 -1.23 -6.52 -3.82
CA ARG A 36 -2.28 -6.02 -4.74
C ARG A 36 -1.68 -5.25 -5.92
N LEU A 37 -0.72 -4.37 -5.66
CA LEU A 37 -0.02 -3.64 -6.72
C LEU A 37 0.79 -4.56 -7.65
N SER A 38 1.47 -5.56 -7.08
CA SER A 38 2.25 -6.52 -7.86
C SER A 38 1.40 -7.37 -8.80
N ALA A 39 0.11 -7.55 -8.49
CA ALA A 39 -0.83 -8.26 -9.36
C ALA A 39 -1.06 -7.56 -10.71
N TYR A 40 -0.76 -6.27 -10.81
CA TYR A 40 -0.80 -5.51 -12.07
C TYR A 40 0.50 -5.61 -12.88
N HIS A 41 1.54 -6.27 -12.37
CA HIS A 41 2.74 -6.47 -13.15
C HIS A 41 2.41 -7.30 -14.39
N GLY A 42 2.77 -6.76 -15.55
CA GLY A 42 2.48 -7.35 -16.85
C GLY A 42 1.14 -6.94 -17.47
N THR A 43 0.27 -6.19 -16.79
CA THR A 43 -0.89 -5.57 -17.42
C THR A 43 -0.50 -4.29 -18.16
N THR A 44 -1.37 -3.79 -19.04
CA THR A 44 -1.17 -2.47 -19.64
C THR A 44 -1.55 -1.37 -18.64
N LEU A 45 -1.03 -0.16 -18.86
CA LEU A 45 -1.42 1.01 -18.08
C LEU A 45 -2.91 1.32 -18.28
N ALA A 46 -3.44 1.12 -19.50
CA ALA A 46 -4.87 1.27 -19.77
C ALA A 46 -5.73 0.33 -18.92
N GLU A 47 -5.34 -0.94 -18.80
CA GLU A 47 -6.04 -1.92 -17.96
C GLU A 47 -5.97 -1.56 -16.47
N PHE A 48 -4.81 -1.10 -16.00
CA PHE A 48 -4.67 -0.61 -14.63
C PHE A 48 -5.62 0.57 -14.35
N ILE A 49 -5.67 1.55 -15.25
CA ILE A 49 -6.57 2.71 -15.14
C ILE A 49 -8.04 2.25 -15.14
N ALA A 50 -8.40 1.32 -16.04
CA ALA A 50 -9.76 0.82 -16.14
C ALA A 50 -10.23 0.08 -14.86
N ARG A 51 -9.33 -0.66 -14.21
CA ARG A 51 -9.65 -1.43 -12.99
C ARG A 51 -9.67 -0.57 -11.72
N THR A 52 -8.77 0.41 -11.63
CA THR A 52 -8.55 1.18 -10.39
C THR A 52 -9.14 2.59 -10.42
N GLY A 53 -9.41 3.13 -11.61
CA GLY A 53 -9.75 4.53 -11.82
C GLY A 53 -8.60 5.51 -11.59
N LEU A 54 -7.38 5.02 -11.31
CA LEU A 54 -6.22 5.85 -11.00
C LEU A 54 -5.52 6.31 -12.27
N VAL A 55 -5.65 7.59 -12.60
CA VAL A 55 -5.04 8.20 -13.80
C VAL A 55 -3.71 8.88 -13.43
N PRO A 56 -2.63 8.69 -14.22
CA PRO A 56 -1.39 9.41 -14.00
C PRO A 56 -1.54 10.93 -14.17
N VAL A 57 -1.00 11.69 -13.23
CA VAL A 57 -0.92 13.16 -13.29
C VAL A 57 0.33 13.65 -14.01
N ASN A 58 1.36 12.80 -14.08
CA ASN A 58 2.62 13.11 -14.75
C ASN A 58 3.27 11.82 -15.29
N ALA A 59 4.18 11.97 -16.25
CA ALA A 59 5.00 10.88 -16.74
C ALA A 59 6.38 11.39 -17.18
N TYR A 60 7.44 10.66 -16.84
CA TYR A 60 8.80 11.01 -17.24
C TYR A 60 9.57 9.80 -17.77
N PRO A 61 10.46 10.01 -18.75
CA PRO A 61 11.26 8.93 -19.32
C PRO A 61 12.30 8.43 -18.31
N VAL A 62 12.57 7.13 -18.36
CA VAL A 62 13.65 6.47 -17.62
C VAL A 62 14.35 5.46 -18.54
N ALA A 63 15.54 4.99 -18.14
CA ALA A 63 16.17 3.89 -18.85
C ALA A 63 15.22 2.67 -18.92
N GLY A 64 14.93 2.21 -20.14
CA GLY A 64 14.05 1.07 -20.40
C GLY A 64 12.54 1.36 -20.39
N GLY A 65 12.10 2.63 -20.32
CA GLY A 65 10.68 2.95 -20.44
C GLY A 65 10.29 4.32 -19.86
N LYS A 66 9.16 4.35 -19.15
CA LYS A 66 8.65 5.55 -18.46
C LYS A 66 8.23 5.22 -17.04
N VAL A 67 8.22 6.26 -16.20
CA VAL A 67 7.53 6.23 -14.91
C VAL A 67 6.31 7.13 -15.02
N PHE A 68 5.16 6.59 -14.65
CA PHE A 68 3.89 7.29 -14.53
C PHE A 68 3.65 7.60 -13.05
N VAL A 69 3.35 8.86 -12.75
CA VAL A 69 3.11 9.36 -11.40
C VAL A 69 1.63 9.48 -11.19
N ILE A 70 1.12 8.84 -10.15
CA ILE A 70 -0.27 8.93 -9.70
C ILE A 70 -0.26 9.54 -8.30
N GLU A 71 -1.08 10.55 -8.09
CA GLU A 71 -1.26 11.19 -6.79
C GLU A 71 -2.64 10.86 -6.24
N GLY A 72 -2.66 10.33 -5.01
CA GLY A 72 -3.89 10.08 -4.27
C GLY A 72 -4.43 11.34 -3.60
N ALA A 73 -5.63 11.25 -3.05
CA ALA A 73 -6.21 12.33 -2.28
C ALA A 73 -5.33 12.68 -1.06
N PRO A 74 -5.17 13.98 -0.72
CA PRO A 74 -4.41 14.39 0.44
C PRO A 74 -5.11 13.96 1.74
N VAL A 75 -4.31 13.48 2.69
CA VAL A 75 -4.69 13.23 4.07
C VAL A 75 -4.26 14.42 4.91
N TYR A 76 -5.19 14.98 5.67
CA TYR A 76 -4.93 16.11 6.55
C TYR A 76 -4.82 15.64 8.00
N VAL A 77 -3.76 16.09 8.69
CA VAL A 77 -3.59 15.90 10.12
C VAL A 77 -3.58 17.26 10.78
N THR A 78 -4.56 17.51 11.63
CA THR A 78 -4.69 18.75 12.40
C THR A 78 -4.35 18.49 13.85
N LEU A 79 -3.33 19.19 14.35
CA LEU A 79 -3.07 19.34 15.77
C LEU A 79 -3.87 20.57 16.24
N PRO A 80 -4.85 20.40 17.14
CA PRO A 80 -5.66 21.52 17.62
C PRO A 80 -4.80 22.50 18.43
N ALA A 81 -5.23 23.75 18.45
CA ALA A 81 -4.58 24.77 19.26
C ALA A 81 -4.68 24.42 20.76
N THR A 82 -3.63 24.74 21.51
CA THR A 82 -3.68 24.75 22.98
C THR A 82 -3.65 26.20 23.48
N GLN A 83 -3.62 26.39 24.80
CA GLN A 83 -3.50 27.72 25.39
C GLN A 83 -2.18 28.44 25.02
N VAL A 84 -1.14 27.69 24.64
CA VAL A 84 0.21 28.24 24.38
C VAL A 84 0.79 27.87 23.01
N THR A 85 0.11 27.03 22.23
CA THR A 85 0.54 26.63 20.88
C THR A 85 -0.57 26.81 19.86
N PRO A 86 -0.29 27.42 18.70
CA PRO A 86 -1.27 27.53 17.63
C PRO A 86 -1.57 26.14 17.03
N GLY A 87 -2.78 26.00 16.49
CA GLY A 87 -3.14 24.80 15.74
C GLY A 87 -2.37 24.72 14.43
N ILE A 88 -1.95 23.52 14.05
CA ILE A 88 -1.20 23.28 12.80
C ILE A 88 -1.90 22.17 12.04
N THR A 89 -2.16 22.42 10.76
CA THR A 89 -2.64 21.40 9.82
C THR A 89 -1.54 21.07 8.83
N ARG A 90 -1.27 19.78 8.64
CA ARG A 90 -0.35 19.27 7.62
C ARG A 90 -1.11 18.39 6.65
N ALA A 91 -0.77 18.50 5.37
CA ALA A 91 -1.29 17.63 4.32
C ALA A 91 -0.18 16.70 3.83
N SER A 92 -0.51 15.43 3.58
CA SER A 92 0.36 14.49 2.87
C SER A 92 -0.48 13.68 1.88
N ALA A 93 0.06 13.41 0.70
CA ALA A 93 -0.63 12.63 -0.33
C ALA A 93 0.11 11.33 -0.59
N CYS A 94 -0.64 10.30 -0.98
CA CYS A 94 -0.03 9.09 -1.53
C CYS A 94 0.52 9.41 -2.91
N GLN A 95 1.75 9.01 -3.18
CA GLN A 95 2.32 9.01 -4.51
C GLN A 95 2.62 7.58 -4.93
N LEU A 96 2.02 7.15 -6.04
CA LEU A 96 2.27 5.86 -6.67
C LEU A 96 3.06 6.09 -7.97
N LEU A 97 4.19 5.42 -8.08
CA LEU A 97 5.07 5.42 -9.25
C LEU A 97 4.93 4.10 -9.96
N ILE A 98 4.37 4.12 -11.18
CA ILE A 98 4.25 2.96 -12.04
C ILE A 98 5.36 3.02 -13.07
N ARG A 99 6.30 2.08 -12.99
CA ARG A 99 7.31 1.89 -14.03
C ARG A 99 6.73 0.99 -15.10
N ALA A 100 6.79 1.44 -16.35
CA ALA A 100 6.29 0.68 -17.47
C ALA A 100 7.29 0.67 -18.63
N ALA A 101 7.35 -0.48 -19.31
CA ALA A 101 8.12 -0.69 -20.53
C ALA A 101 7.21 -0.54 -21.75
N LEU A 102 7.79 -0.04 -22.84
CA LEU A 102 7.06 0.10 -24.09
C LEU A 102 6.91 -1.26 -24.77
N THR A 103 5.69 -1.60 -25.18
CA THR A 103 5.34 -2.85 -25.87
C THR A 103 4.66 -2.65 -27.22
N GLY A 104 4.34 -1.40 -27.56
CA GLY A 104 3.69 -1.00 -28.81
C GLY A 104 4.29 0.29 -29.40
N PRO A 105 3.56 0.99 -30.27
CA PRO A 105 4.01 2.26 -30.86
C PRO A 105 4.19 3.41 -29.85
N GLY A 106 3.62 3.31 -28.64
CA GLY A 106 3.92 4.20 -27.50
C GLY A 106 3.12 5.48 -27.44
N GLY A 107 2.07 5.57 -28.25
CA GLY A 107 1.17 6.73 -28.31
C GLY A 107 0.03 6.67 -27.29
N THR A 108 -0.29 5.49 -26.76
CA THR A 108 -1.47 5.26 -25.91
C THR A 108 -1.12 4.51 -24.63
N ALA A 109 -2.02 4.52 -23.65
CA ALA A 109 -1.83 3.79 -22.38
C ALA A 109 -1.77 2.26 -22.58
N ASP A 110 -2.35 1.74 -23.65
CA ASP A 110 -2.31 0.32 -24.01
C ASP A 110 -0.89 -0.14 -24.41
N ASP A 111 -0.05 0.78 -24.87
CA ASP A 111 1.30 0.46 -25.33
C ASP A 111 2.30 0.30 -24.17
N TRP A 112 1.92 0.67 -22.95
CA TRP A 112 2.81 0.68 -21.77
C TRP A 112 2.47 -0.48 -20.83
N LYS A 113 3.37 -1.45 -20.75
CA LYS A 113 3.23 -2.61 -19.86
C LYS A 113 3.88 -2.34 -18.52
N ILE A 114 3.16 -2.55 -17.43
CA ILE A 114 3.65 -2.33 -16.08
C ILE A 114 4.73 -3.36 -15.75
N VAL A 115 5.90 -2.88 -15.33
CA VAL A 115 7.05 -3.73 -14.95
C VAL A 115 7.46 -3.55 -13.49
N GLY A 116 6.92 -2.54 -12.82
CA GLY A 116 7.15 -2.33 -11.40
C GLY A 116 6.31 -1.20 -10.84
N THR A 117 6.10 -1.25 -9.53
CA THR A 117 5.40 -0.22 -8.77
C THR A 117 6.23 0.19 -7.56
N SER A 118 6.24 1.48 -7.23
CA SER A 118 6.78 2.01 -5.98
C SER A 118 5.83 3.05 -5.41
N ARG A 119 5.85 3.27 -4.10
CA ARG A 119 4.92 4.19 -3.45
C ARG A 119 5.56 4.96 -2.30
N SER A 120 5.01 6.12 -2.01
CA SER A 120 5.39 6.93 -0.86
C SER A 120 4.18 7.66 -0.27
N GLY A 121 4.24 7.98 1.03
CA GLY A 121 3.15 8.66 1.73
C GLY A 121 2.00 7.73 2.17
N PRO A 122 0.85 8.30 2.57
CA PRO A 122 -0.28 7.56 3.15
C PRO A 122 -1.11 6.82 2.08
N CYS A 123 -0.59 5.70 1.56
CA CYS A 123 -1.20 4.95 0.47
C CYS A 123 -2.25 3.89 0.86
N ASN A 124 -2.58 3.76 2.15
CA ASN A 124 -3.42 2.67 2.67
C ASN A 124 -4.82 2.60 2.04
N ASN A 125 -5.33 3.70 1.48
CA ASN A 125 -6.66 3.80 0.89
C ASN A 125 -6.64 3.79 -0.65
N LEU A 126 -5.55 3.33 -1.29
CA LEU A 126 -5.52 3.19 -2.74
C LEU A 126 -6.56 2.14 -3.22
N PRO A 127 -7.39 2.46 -4.23
CA PRO A 127 -8.38 1.56 -4.80
C PRO A 127 -7.74 0.57 -5.79
N VAL A 128 -6.82 -0.27 -5.31
CA VAL A 128 -6.03 -1.21 -6.13
C VAL A 128 -6.39 -2.69 -5.96
#